data_AF-A0A2N5WZR7-F1
#
_entry.id   AF-A0A2N5WZR7-F1
#
_cell.length_a   1.000
_cell.length_b   1.000
_cell.length_c   1.000
_cell.angle_alpha   90.00
_cell.angle_beta   90.00
_cell.angle_gamma   90.00
#
_symmetry.space_group_name_H-M   'P 1'
#
loop_
_entity.id
_entity.type
_entity.pdbx_description
1 polymer ?
#
loop_
_entity_poly.entity_id
_entity_poly.type
_entity_poly.pdbx_seq_one_letter_code
_entity_poly.pdbx_strand_id
1 'polypeptide(L)'
;MVFKGEGSSLHLCNEISMLGFRKILLVTDNFLAESGLLNEMQASLRAAAVEYIVYDGVLPNPDFDAVIEGGRAYGNSGCDAIVSVGGGSVLDAAKMMALLHDNRLSLDKFEGVSKSKKPAVPHFAVPTTAGTGAEITPVAVISDPATHRKVLITDGKMCPDYIALDPVIMQGLPPSITAATGIDALTHAVEAYVSRGATEKTDREARLAVKLIFRYLLRA
;
A
#
# COMPACT_ATOMS: atom_id res chain seq x y z
N MET A 1 7.84 3.45 -10.36
CA MET A 1 9.27 3.18 -10.06
C MET A 1 9.39 2.42 -8.74
N VAL A 2 10.37 1.53 -8.57
CA VAL A 2 10.54 0.72 -7.35
C VAL A 2 11.93 0.92 -6.76
N PHE A 3 12.00 1.47 -5.56
CA PHE A 3 13.19 1.56 -4.72
C PHE A 3 13.26 0.32 -3.82
N LYS A 4 14.46 -0.24 -3.62
CA LYS A 4 14.64 -1.48 -2.86
C LYS A 4 15.86 -1.38 -1.97
N GLY A 5 15.78 -2.00 -0.79
CA GLY A 5 16.89 -2.09 0.16
C GLY A 5 16.77 -1.07 1.28
N GLU A 6 17.74 -1.15 2.18
CA GLU A 6 17.82 -0.31 3.37
C GLU A 6 17.85 1.18 3.01
N GLY A 7 17.01 1.97 3.69
CA GLY A 7 16.88 3.41 3.48
C GLY A 7 16.10 3.80 2.22
N SER A 8 15.51 2.84 1.50
CA SER A 8 14.71 3.14 0.31
C SER A 8 13.46 3.96 0.62
N SER A 9 12.90 3.84 1.82
CA SER A 9 11.78 4.69 2.27
C SER A 9 12.21 6.16 2.41
N LEU A 10 13.41 6.42 2.91
CA LEU A 10 13.97 7.77 3.03
C LEU A 10 14.34 8.36 1.67
N HIS A 11 14.86 7.53 0.76
CA HIS A 11 15.08 7.93 -0.63
C HIS A 11 13.75 8.35 -1.28
N LEU A 12 12.68 7.59 -1.06
CA LEU A 12 11.34 7.93 -1.55
C LEU A 12 10.88 9.30 -1.03
N CYS A 13 11.12 9.64 0.23
CA CYS A 13 10.82 10.96 0.79
C CYS A 13 11.54 12.10 0.03
N ASN A 14 12.81 11.91 -0.32
CA ASN A 14 13.56 12.89 -1.11
C ASN A 14 13.01 12.98 -2.54
N GLU A 15 12.66 11.84 -3.14
CA GLU A 15 12.08 11.78 -4.49
C GLU A 15 10.76 12.56 -4.56
N ILE A 16 9.90 12.47 -3.55
CA ILE A 16 8.65 13.24 -3.46
C ILE A 16 8.92 14.73 -3.63
N SER A 17 9.90 15.29 -2.92
CA SER A 17 10.27 16.71 -3.07
C SER A 17 10.89 17.01 -4.44
N MET A 18 11.74 16.14 -4.98
CA MET A 18 12.39 16.35 -6.28
C MET A 18 11.38 16.36 -7.44
N LEU A 19 10.32 15.55 -7.33
CA LEU A 19 9.20 15.53 -8.26
C LEU A 19 8.26 16.74 -8.13
N GLY A 20 8.46 17.58 -7.11
CA GLY A 20 7.76 18.84 -6.92
C GLY A 20 6.52 18.76 -6.04
N PHE A 21 6.25 17.63 -5.40
CA PHE A 21 5.17 17.50 -4.42
C PHE A 21 5.56 18.18 -3.11
N ARG A 22 4.64 18.99 -2.55
CA ARG A 22 4.92 19.85 -1.41
C ARG A 22 4.03 19.57 -0.21
N LYS A 23 2.86 18.96 -0.41
CA LYS A 23 1.95 18.65 0.68
C LYS A 23 1.28 17.30 0.47
N ILE A 24 1.60 16.33 1.32
CA ILE A 24 1.09 14.96 1.15
C ILE A 24 0.05 14.58 2.20
N LEU A 25 -0.84 13.65 1.86
CA LEU A 25 -1.56 12.86 2.86
C LEU A 25 -0.77 11.60 3.17
N LEU A 26 -0.27 11.47 4.40
CA LEU A 26 0.38 10.27 4.91
C LEU A 26 -0.68 9.33 5.49
N VAL A 27 -0.99 8.25 4.79
CA VAL A 27 -1.99 7.24 5.15
C VAL A 27 -1.30 6.07 5.87
N THR A 28 -1.77 5.72 7.06
CA THR A 28 -1.20 4.64 7.87
C THR A 28 -2.28 4.02 8.79
N ASP A 29 -1.88 3.09 9.66
CA ASP A 29 -2.70 2.58 10.74
C ASP A 29 -2.24 3.16 12.09
N ASN A 30 -3.12 3.11 13.10
CA ASN A 30 -2.84 3.70 14.40
C ASN A 30 -1.60 3.08 15.10
N PHE A 31 -1.35 1.78 14.89
CA PHE A 31 -0.19 1.12 15.49
C PHE A 31 1.11 1.73 14.94
N LEU A 32 1.23 1.88 13.62
CA LEU A 32 2.41 2.48 13.00
C LEU A 32 2.57 3.95 13.39
N ALA A 33 1.47 4.71 13.43
CA ALA A 33 1.48 6.11 13.86
C ALA A 33 2.04 6.28 15.28
N GLU A 34 1.68 5.39 16.21
CA GLU A 34 2.11 5.43 17.62
C GLU A 34 3.47 4.74 17.88
N SER A 35 3.89 3.81 17.01
CA SER A 35 5.10 2.99 17.20
C SER A 35 6.43 3.74 17.11
N GLY A 36 6.42 4.95 16.53
CA GLY A 36 7.65 5.69 16.19
C GLY A 36 8.38 5.20 14.94
N LEU A 37 7.90 4.14 14.27
CA LEU A 37 8.51 3.63 13.02
C LEU A 37 8.48 4.65 11.87
N LEU A 38 7.55 5.61 11.92
CA LEU A 38 7.45 6.67 10.91
C LEU A 38 8.37 7.86 11.17
N ASN A 39 9.05 7.92 12.33
CA ASN A 39 9.78 9.11 12.77
C ASN A 39 10.88 9.55 11.79
N GLU A 40 11.64 8.58 11.26
CA GLU A 40 12.72 8.88 10.30
C GLU A 40 12.17 9.39 8.96
N MET A 41 11.10 8.76 8.45
CA MET A 41 10.43 9.23 7.25
C MET A 41 9.85 10.64 7.43
N GLN A 42 9.19 10.90 8.56
CA GLN A 42 8.65 12.21 8.88
C GLN A 42 9.76 13.26 9.03
N ALA A 43 10.90 12.91 9.61
CA ALA A 43 12.06 13.78 9.69
C ALA A 43 12.64 14.07 8.29
N SER A 44 12.72 13.05 7.42
CA SER A 44 13.17 13.18 6.03
C SER A 44 12.24 14.10 5.22
N LEU A 45 10.92 13.92 5.33
CA LEU A 45 9.92 14.80 4.69
C LEU A 45 10.09 16.26 5.15
N ARG A 46 10.27 16.50 6.46
CA ARG A 46 10.52 17.85 7.00
C ARG A 46 11.83 18.44 6.46
N ALA A 47 12.89 17.66 6.41
CA ALA A 47 14.18 18.09 5.88
C ALA A 47 14.10 18.44 4.38
N ALA A 48 13.25 17.73 3.64
CA ALA A 48 12.94 17.99 2.23
C ALA A 48 11.90 19.10 2.01
N ALA A 49 11.45 19.79 3.06
CA ALA A 49 10.41 20.81 3.02
C ALA A 49 9.09 20.32 2.38
N VAL A 50 8.69 19.08 2.69
CA VAL A 50 7.40 18.49 2.34
C VAL A 50 6.51 18.52 3.59
N GLU A 51 5.42 19.28 3.50
CA GLU A 51 4.36 19.27 4.50
C GLU A 51 3.58 17.96 4.43
N TYR A 52 3.06 17.48 5.55
CA TYR A 52 2.22 16.29 5.57
C TYR A 52 1.11 16.39 6.59
N ILE A 53 -0.01 15.73 6.29
CA ILE A 53 -1.10 15.45 7.22
C ILE A 53 -1.21 13.95 7.37
N VAL A 54 -1.37 13.48 8.60
CA VAL A 54 -1.50 12.05 8.89
C VAL A 54 -2.97 11.67 8.90
N TYR A 55 -3.29 10.57 8.22
CA TYR A 55 -4.54 9.84 8.38
C TYR A 55 -4.20 8.41 8.83
N ASP A 56 -4.52 8.10 10.08
CA ASP A 56 -4.21 6.84 10.78
C ASP A 56 -5.46 6.00 11.09
N GLY A 57 -6.62 6.41 10.57
CA GLY A 57 -7.91 5.74 10.76
C GLY A 57 -8.10 4.44 9.96
N VAL A 58 -7.03 3.87 9.37
CA VAL A 58 -7.15 2.60 8.65
C VAL A 58 -7.09 1.43 9.62
N LEU A 59 -8.15 0.63 9.63
CA LEU A 59 -8.25 -0.61 10.40
C LEU A 59 -7.95 -1.85 9.53
N PRO A 60 -7.61 -2.99 10.14
CA PRO A 60 -7.53 -4.26 9.42
C PRO A 60 -8.83 -4.59 8.70
N ASN A 61 -8.74 -4.99 7.42
CA ASN A 61 -9.89 -5.12 6.50
C ASN A 61 -10.64 -3.78 6.33
N PRO A 62 -10.00 -2.79 5.68
CA PRO A 62 -10.54 -1.43 5.61
C PRO A 62 -11.94 -1.44 5.01
N ASP A 63 -12.79 -0.54 5.48
CA ASP A 63 -14.16 -0.39 5.01
C ASP A 63 -14.35 0.87 4.18
N PHE A 64 -15.57 1.05 3.67
CA PHE A 64 -15.93 2.21 2.88
C PHE A 64 -15.78 3.52 3.66
N ASP A 65 -16.06 3.51 4.97
CA ASP A 65 -16.01 4.70 5.80
C ASP A 65 -14.57 5.19 5.93
N ALA A 66 -13.62 4.31 6.22
CA ALA A 66 -12.20 4.66 6.28
C ALA A 66 -11.68 5.26 4.95
N VAL A 67 -12.09 4.70 3.82
CA VAL A 67 -11.71 5.22 2.50
C VAL A 67 -12.32 6.60 2.24
N ILE A 68 -13.59 6.80 2.59
CA ILE A 68 -14.28 8.08 2.41
C ILE A 68 -13.68 9.16 3.31
N GLU A 69 -13.37 8.84 4.57
CA GLU A 69 -12.78 9.77 5.53
C GLU A 69 -11.37 10.19 5.10
N GLY A 70 -10.50 9.25 4.76
CA GLY A 70 -9.17 9.57 4.25
C GLY A 70 -9.20 10.34 2.92
N GLY A 71 -10.14 10.00 2.03
CA GLY A 71 -10.35 10.73 0.78
C GLY A 71 -10.82 12.18 1.00
N ARG A 72 -11.66 12.42 2.01
CA ARG A 72 -12.05 13.78 2.43
C ARG A 72 -10.87 14.53 3.06
N ALA A 73 -10.06 13.86 3.88
CA ALA A 73 -8.85 14.45 4.44
C ALA A 73 -7.90 14.93 3.34
N TYR A 74 -7.69 14.11 2.29
CA TYR A 74 -6.92 14.51 1.11
C TYR A 74 -7.55 15.72 0.40
N GLY A 75 -8.85 15.66 0.08
CA GLY A 75 -9.53 16.71 -0.69
C GLY A 75 -9.62 18.07 0.03
N ASN A 76 -9.70 18.08 1.36
CA ASN A 76 -9.86 19.31 2.14
C ASN A 76 -8.54 19.96 2.56
N SER A 77 -7.43 19.25 2.44
CA SER A 77 -6.13 19.70 2.95
C SER A 77 -5.25 20.41 1.93
N GLY A 78 -5.63 20.37 0.65
CA GLY A 78 -4.78 20.86 -0.44
C GLY A 78 -3.55 19.98 -0.65
N CYS A 79 -3.61 18.71 -0.28
CA CYS A 79 -2.55 17.75 -0.60
C CYS A 79 -2.48 17.51 -2.11
N ASP A 80 -1.27 17.28 -2.60
CA ASP A 80 -0.95 17.05 -4.02
C ASP A 80 -0.48 15.60 -4.30
N ALA A 81 -0.26 14.79 -3.27
CA ALA A 81 -0.02 13.36 -3.37
C ALA A 81 -0.47 12.58 -2.12
N ILE A 82 -0.59 11.25 -2.26
CA ILE A 82 -0.80 10.31 -1.16
C ILE A 82 0.48 9.52 -0.94
N VAL A 83 0.89 9.37 0.32
CA VAL A 83 1.95 8.44 0.74
C VAL A 83 1.32 7.43 1.70
N SER A 84 1.30 6.16 1.34
CA SER A 84 0.78 5.10 2.19
C SER A 84 1.92 4.31 2.82
N VAL A 85 1.92 4.19 4.16
CA VAL A 85 2.91 3.41 4.91
C VAL A 85 2.18 2.41 5.79
N GLY A 86 2.25 1.13 5.43
CA GLY A 86 1.62 0.07 6.21
C GLY A 86 1.51 -1.26 5.48
N GLY A 87 0.73 -2.17 6.05
CA GLY A 87 0.41 -3.46 5.43
C GLY A 87 -0.67 -3.34 4.35
N GLY A 88 -1.14 -4.49 3.82
CA GLY A 88 -2.11 -4.52 2.72
C GLY A 88 -3.41 -3.74 2.98
N SER A 89 -3.90 -3.68 4.22
CA SER A 89 -5.08 -2.88 4.58
C SER A 89 -4.87 -1.38 4.33
N VAL A 90 -3.74 -0.83 4.75
CA VAL A 90 -3.37 0.58 4.51
C VAL A 90 -3.21 0.84 3.01
N LEU A 91 -2.51 -0.07 2.31
CA LEU A 91 -2.24 0.09 0.89
C LEU A 91 -3.53 0.05 0.05
N ASP A 92 -4.44 -0.87 0.32
CA ASP A 92 -5.72 -0.97 -0.40
C ASP A 92 -6.63 0.23 -0.13
N ALA A 93 -6.70 0.68 1.13
CA ALA A 93 -7.45 1.88 1.48
C ALA A 93 -6.90 3.12 0.74
N ALA A 94 -5.57 3.29 0.73
CA ALA A 94 -4.91 4.42 0.08
C ALA A 94 -5.10 4.42 -1.44
N LYS A 95 -5.01 3.26 -2.11
CA LYS A 95 -5.32 3.14 -3.55
C LYS A 95 -6.72 3.66 -3.85
N MET A 96 -7.69 3.30 -3.02
CA MET A 96 -9.07 3.72 -3.22
C MET A 96 -9.28 5.20 -2.90
N MET A 97 -8.65 5.74 -1.85
CA MET A 97 -8.64 7.19 -1.60
C MET A 97 -8.08 7.95 -2.81
N ALA A 98 -6.99 7.45 -3.39
CA ALA A 98 -6.33 8.05 -4.53
C ALA A 98 -7.18 8.00 -5.80
N LEU A 99 -7.80 6.84 -6.08
CA LEU A 99 -8.64 6.63 -7.26
C LEU A 99 -9.97 7.40 -7.17
N LEU A 100 -10.58 7.48 -5.99
CA LEU A 100 -11.89 8.11 -5.81
C LEU A 100 -11.87 9.61 -6.06
N HIS A 101 -10.79 10.29 -5.69
CA HIS A 101 -10.70 11.75 -5.70
C HIS A 101 -11.19 12.36 -7.02
N ASP A 102 -10.67 11.84 -8.14
CA ASP A 102 -10.98 12.34 -9.47
C ASP A 102 -12.19 11.66 -10.13
N ASN A 103 -12.54 10.46 -9.70
CA ASN A 103 -13.60 9.67 -10.30
C ASN A 103 -15.01 10.00 -9.78
N ARG A 104 -15.15 10.63 -8.61
CA ARG A 104 -16.43 11.14 -8.04
C ARG A 104 -17.62 10.16 -8.13
N LEU A 105 -17.33 8.86 -8.06
CA LEU A 105 -18.32 7.79 -7.99
C LEU A 105 -18.38 7.29 -6.55
N SER A 106 -19.52 6.73 -6.16
CA SER A 106 -19.62 5.99 -4.90
C SER A 106 -18.85 4.67 -4.98
N LEU A 107 -18.30 4.22 -3.86
CA LEU A 107 -17.43 3.04 -3.78
C LEU A 107 -18.08 1.76 -4.32
N ASP A 108 -19.39 1.58 -4.09
CA ASP A 108 -20.16 0.45 -4.60
C ASP A 108 -20.14 0.35 -6.14
N LYS A 109 -19.93 1.48 -6.84
CA LYS A 109 -19.85 1.50 -8.31
C LYS A 109 -18.49 1.07 -8.86
N PHE A 110 -17.50 0.86 -7.99
CA PHE A 110 -16.18 0.35 -8.37
C PHE A 110 -16.07 -1.17 -8.30
N GLU A 111 -17.07 -1.89 -7.78
CA GLU A 111 -17.04 -3.35 -7.76
C GLU A 111 -16.80 -3.93 -9.18
N GLY A 112 -15.80 -4.80 -9.27
CA GLY A 112 -15.38 -5.44 -10.52
C GLY A 112 -14.16 -4.77 -11.16
N VAL A 113 -14.11 -4.81 -12.50
CA VAL A 113 -12.90 -4.53 -13.29
C VAL A 113 -13.01 -3.20 -14.05
N SER A 114 -11.97 -2.38 -13.96
CA SER A 114 -11.72 -1.18 -14.77
C SER A 114 -12.87 -0.17 -14.78
N LYS A 115 -13.45 0.12 -13.62
CA LYS A 115 -14.59 1.03 -13.47
C LYS A 115 -14.20 2.52 -13.48
N SER A 116 -12.95 2.85 -13.15
CA SER A 116 -12.50 4.25 -13.14
C SER A 116 -12.41 4.84 -14.55
N LYS A 117 -12.81 6.10 -14.67
CA LYS A 117 -12.68 6.93 -15.89
C LYS A 117 -11.40 7.75 -15.90
N LYS A 118 -10.89 8.12 -14.72
CA LYS A 118 -9.68 8.93 -14.53
C LYS A 118 -8.62 8.17 -13.73
N PRO A 119 -7.33 8.49 -13.90
CA PRO A 119 -6.27 7.93 -13.06
C PRO A 119 -6.45 8.30 -11.59
N ALA A 120 -5.83 7.54 -10.69
CA ALA A 120 -5.64 7.97 -9.31
C ALA A 120 -4.73 9.21 -9.25
N VAL A 121 -4.87 9.98 -8.17
CA VAL A 121 -3.88 11.02 -7.84
C VAL A 121 -2.52 10.38 -7.52
N PRO A 122 -1.40 11.12 -7.62
CA PRO A 122 -0.07 10.58 -7.39
C PRO A 122 0.04 9.82 -6.06
N HIS A 123 0.52 8.58 -6.12
CA HIS A 123 0.54 7.67 -4.98
C HIS A 123 1.92 7.01 -4.80
N PHE A 124 2.48 7.19 -3.61
CA PHE A 124 3.74 6.61 -3.15
C PHE A 124 3.44 5.55 -2.08
N ALA A 125 3.97 4.34 -2.23
CA ALA A 125 3.71 3.22 -1.32
C ALA A 125 4.98 2.73 -0.61
N VAL A 126 4.88 2.54 0.70
CA VAL A 126 5.91 1.93 1.55
C VAL A 126 5.28 0.76 2.30
N PRO A 127 5.30 -0.47 1.75
CA PRO A 127 4.81 -1.64 2.46
C PRO A 127 5.65 -1.90 3.72
N THR A 128 4.97 -2.17 4.84
CA THR A 128 5.62 -2.55 6.10
C THR A 128 5.54 -4.05 6.37
N THR A 129 4.79 -4.81 5.57
CA THR A 129 4.68 -6.27 5.68
C THR A 129 5.25 -6.97 4.46
N ALA A 130 5.83 -8.15 4.64
CA ALA A 130 6.39 -8.98 3.58
C ALA A 130 5.40 -10.11 3.17
N GLY A 131 4.22 -9.73 2.66
CA GLY A 131 3.12 -10.67 2.39
C GLY A 131 2.26 -10.35 1.18
N THR A 132 1.50 -9.26 1.28
CA THR A 132 0.31 -9.05 0.44
C THR A 132 0.63 -8.69 -1.01
N GLY A 133 1.80 -8.07 -1.27
CA GLY A 133 2.14 -7.51 -2.58
C GLY A 133 1.21 -6.38 -3.02
N ALA A 134 0.40 -5.83 -2.11
CA ALA A 134 -0.61 -4.84 -2.43
C ALA A 134 0.01 -3.58 -3.05
N GLU A 135 1.26 -3.25 -2.74
CA GLU A 135 1.97 -2.12 -3.33
C GLU A 135 2.13 -2.20 -4.85
N ILE A 136 2.00 -3.37 -5.48
CA ILE A 136 2.18 -3.55 -6.93
C ILE A 136 0.94 -4.11 -7.64
N THR A 137 -0.06 -4.63 -6.90
CA THR A 137 -1.25 -5.21 -7.52
C THR A 137 -2.26 -4.14 -7.98
N PRO A 138 -2.97 -4.37 -9.10
CA PRO A 138 -4.09 -3.54 -9.53
C PRO A 138 -5.37 -3.97 -8.80
N VAL A 139 -5.28 -4.43 -7.55
CA VAL A 139 -6.41 -4.96 -6.77
C VAL A 139 -6.51 -4.22 -5.45
N ALA A 140 -7.72 -3.92 -5.02
CA ALA A 140 -8.03 -3.46 -3.67
C ALA A 140 -9.24 -4.24 -3.13
N VAL A 141 -9.17 -4.64 -1.86
CA VAL A 141 -10.26 -5.34 -1.17
C VAL A 141 -10.77 -4.48 -0.02
N ILE A 142 -11.98 -3.92 -0.18
CA ILE A 142 -12.60 -3.03 0.81
C ILE A 142 -13.92 -3.64 1.30
N SER A 143 -14.16 -3.60 2.60
CA SER A 143 -15.41 -4.09 3.21
C SER A 143 -16.54 -3.07 3.04
N ASP A 144 -17.72 -3.53 2.65
CA ASP A 144 -18.93 -2.72 2.68
C ASP A 144 -19.65 -2.93 4.03
N PRO A 145 -19.73 -1.90 4.90
CA PRO A 145 -20.34 -2.03 6.22
C PRO A 145 -21.85 -2.29 6.15
N ALA A 146 -22.53 -1.91 5.05
CA ALA A 146 -23.97 -2.11 4.90
C ALA A 146 -24.32 -3.55 4.51
N THR A 147 -23.46 -4.21 3.72
CA THR A 147 -23.71 -5.58 3.23
C THR A 147 -22.84 -6.64 3.90
N HIS A 148 -21.84 -6.23 4.69
CA HIS A 148 -20.81 -7.08 5.30
C HIS A 148 -19.99 -7.89 4.29
N ARG A 149 -20.00 -7.50 3.01
CA ARG A 149 -19.25 -8.16 1.95
C ARG A 149 -17.91 -7.48 1.74
N LYS A 150 -16.90 -8.28 1.39
CA LYS A 150 -15.66 -7.77 0.81
C LYS A 150 -15.91 -7.45 -0.67
N VAL A 151 -15.74 -6.19 -1.03
CA VAL A 151 -15.85 -5.69 -2.40
C VAL A 151 -14.47 -5.77 -3.04
N LEU A 152 -14.38 -6.54 -4.13
CA LEU A 152 -13.17 -6.67 -4.92
C LEU A 152 -13.17 -5.64 -6.04
N ILE A 153 -12.16 -4.78 -6.03
CA ILE A 153 -11.98 -3.72 -7.03
C ILE A 153 -10.69 -4.02 -7.77
N THR A 154 -10.75 -4.08 -9.10
CA THR A 154 -9.58 -4.29 -9.95
C THR A 154 -9.47 -3.17 -10.97
N ASP A 155 -8.45 -2.32 -10.85
CA ASP A 155 -8.23 -1.23 -11.81
C ASP A 155 -6.73 -0.91 -11.90
N GLY A 156 -6.16 -0.94 -13.11
CA GLY A 156 -4.75 -0.61 -13.30
C GLY A 156 -4.43 0.86 -12.97
N LYS A 157 -5.44 1.72 -12.93
CA LYS A 157 -5.29 3.16 -12.65
C LYS A 157 -5.05 3.50 -11.19
N MET A 158 -5.11 2.53 -10.28
CA MET A 158 -4.85 2.74 -8.85
C MET A 158 -3.51 2.19 -8.39
N CYS A 159 -2.73 1.54 -9.27
CA CYS A 159 -1.41 1.05 -8.89
C CYS A 159 -0.54 2.24 -8.43
N PRO A 160 0.18 2.11 -7.30
CA PRO A 160 1.10 3.15 -6.85
C PRO A 160 2.14 3.50 -7.93
N ASP A 161 2.42 4.79 -8.08
CA ASP A 161 3.40 5.30 -9.03
C ASP A 161 4.82 4.99 -8.59
N TYR A 162 5.07 5.05 -7.27
CA TYR A 162 6.37 4.83 -6.66
C TYR A 162 6.26 3.91 -5.44
N ILE A 163 7.19 2.97 -5.31
CA ILE A 163 7.19 1.96 -4.25
C ILE A 163 8.57 1.94 -3.58
N ALA A 164 8.64 1.90 -2.26
CA ALA A 164 9.87 1.63 -1.52
C ALA A 164 9.77 0.35 -0.68
N LEU A 165 10.56 -0.65 -1.07
CA LEU A 165 10.70 -1.91 -0.34
C LEU A 165 11.86 -1.79 0.65
N ASP A 166 11.58 -1.19 1.81
CA ASP A 166 12.57 -0.94 2.86
C ASP A 166 12.51 -2.04 3.94
N PRO A 167 13.54 -2.87 4.11
CA PRO A 167 13.53 -3.90 5.14
C PRO A 167 13.63 -3.31 6.56
N VAL A 168 14.10 -2.07 6.75
CA VAL A 168 14.26 -1.48 8.10
C VAL A 168 12.92 -1.24 8.77
N ILE A 169 11.94 -0.71 8.03
CA ILE A 169 10.60 -0.44 8.58
C ILE A 169 9.82 -1.74 8.91
N MET A 170 10.25 -2.88 8.35
CA MET A 170 9.66 -4.19 8.63
C MET A 170 10.19 -4.81 9.93
N GLN A 171 11.37 -4.38 10.43
CA GLN A 171 12.01 -4.98 11.62
C GLN A 171 11.25 -4.71 12.93
N GLY A 172 10.39 -3.68 12.95
CA GLY A 172 9.55 -3.36 14.11
C GLY A 172 8.31 -4.26 14.27
N LEU A 173 8.05 -5.17 13.32
CA LEU A 173 6.86 -6.01 13.37
C LEU A 173 7.01 -7.15 14.40
N PRO A 174 5.91 -7.51 15.11
CA PRO A 174 5.90 -8.70 15.95
C PRO A 174 6.20 -9.97 15.14
N PRO A 175 6.93 -10.96 15.70
CA PRO A 175 7.26 -12.20 14.99
C PRO A 175 6.04 -12.96 14.45
N SER A 176 4.89 -12.88 15.15
CA SER A 176 3.64 -13.49 14.70
C SER A 176 3.10 -12.87 13.40
N ILE A 177 3.27 -11.56 13.22
CA ILE A 177 2.89 -10.86 11.99
C ILE A 177 3.82 -11.27 10.85
N THR A 178 5.14 -11.27 11.08
CA THR A 178 6.14 -11.73 10.10
C THR A 178 5.85 -13.15 9.63
N ALA A 179 5.57 -14.07 10.56
CA ALA A 179 5.22 -15.45 10.25
C ALA A 179 3.94 -15.53 9.41
N ALA A 180 2.87 -14.85 9.83
CA ALA A 180 1.59 -14.86 9.11
C ALA A 180 1.73 -14.31 7.68
N THR A 181 2.40 -13.15 7.52
CA THR A 181 2.56 -12.53 6.21
C THR A 181 3.54 -13.27 5.32
N GLY A 182 4.55 -13.95 5.89
CA GLY A 182 5.44 -14.81 5.12
C GLY A 182 4.74 -16.06 4.57
N ILE A 183 3.81 -16.64 5.33
CA ILE A 183 2.96 -17.74 4.84
C ILE A 183 1.94 -17.25 3.82
N ASP A 184 1.42 -16.03 3.96
CA ASP A 184 0.59 -15.37 2.94
C ASP A 184 1.36 -15.21 1.61
N ALA A 185 2.58 -14.67 1.64
CA ALA A 185 3.44 -14.60 0.46
C ALA A 185 3.74 -15.98 -0.15
N LEU A 186 3.90 -17.02 0.69
CA LEU A 186 4.10 -18.38 0.21
C LEU A 186 2.87 -18.91 -0.51
N THR A 187 1.68 -18.64 0.04
CA THR A 187 0.40 -18.99 -0.56
C THR A 187 0.27 -18.33 -1.93
N HIS A 188 0.52 -17.02 -2.02
CA HIS A 188 0.53 -16.31 -3.30
C HIS A 188 1.49 -16.93 -4.32
N ALA A 189 2.71 -17.28 -3.90
CA ALA A 189 3.69 -17.88 -4.81
C ALA A 189 3.23 -19.26 -5.32
N VAL A 190 2.70 -20.11 -4.44
CA VAL A 190 2.20 -21.44 -4.84
C VAL A 190 0.97 -21.33 -5.74
N GLU A 191 0.01 -20.48 -5.39
CA GLU A 191 -1.20 -20.27 -6.19
C GLU A 191 -0.88 -19.67 -7.57
N ALA A 192 0.04 -18.71 -7.64
CA ALA A 192 0.51 -18.17 -8.91
C ALA A 192 1.17 -19.23 -9.79
N TYR A 193 1.91 -20.16 -9.20
CA TYR A 193 2.60 -21.24 -9.91
C TYR A 193 1.64 -22.31 -10.48
N VAL A 194 0.55 -22.60 -9.78
CA VAL A 194 -0.45 -23.59 -10.23
C VAL A 194 -1.65 -22.97 -10.95
N SER A 195 -1.63 -21.64 -11.15
CA SER A 195 -2.72 -20.90 -11.78
C SER A 195 -2.95 -21.33 -13.23
N ARG A 196 -4.22 -21.38 -13.65
CA ARG A 196 -4.59 -21.59 -15.06
C ARG A 196 -4.11 -20.46 -15.98
N GLY A 197 -3.78 -19.30 -15.42
CA GLY A 197 -3.22 -18.14 -16.13
C GLY A 197 -1.71 -18.01 -15.98
N ALA A 198 -1.02 -19.03 -15.49
CA ALA A 198 0.43 -18.99 -15.33
C ALA A 198 1.15 -18.82 -16.68
N THR A 199 2.29 -18.12 -16.63
CA THR A 199 3.21 -17.87 -17.74
C THR A 199 4.61 -18.28 -17.32
N GLU A 200 5.53 -18.47 -18.27
CA GLU A 200 6.94 -18.78 -17.94
C GLU A 200 7.57 -17.73 -17.01
N LYS A 201 7.18 -16.46 -17.15
CA LYS A 201 7.66 -15.37 -16.30
C LYS A 201 7.14 -15.54 -14.87
N THR A 202 5.82 -15.69 -14.70
CA THR A 202 5.22 -15.83 -13.37
C THR A 202 5.68 -17.11 -12.68
N ASP A 203 5.90 -18.20 -13.43
CA ASP A 203 6.46 -19.45 -12.91
C ASP A 203 7.85 -19.25 -12.33
N ARG A 204 8.72 -18.52 -13.05
CA ARG A 204 10.08 -18.23 -12.59
C ARG A 204 10.07 -17.39 -11.32
N GLU A 205 9.21 -16.37 -11.27
CA GLU A 205 9.06 -15.48 -10.12
C GLU A 205 8.50 -16.23 -8.90
N ALA A 206 7.45 -17.03 -9.09
CA ALA A 206 6.85 -17.87 -8.06
C ALA A 206 7.85 -18.88 -7.48
N ARG A 207 8.58 -19.62 -8.32
CA ARG A 207 9.62 -20.56 -7.86
C ARG A 207 10.72 -19.85 -7.07
N LEU A 208 11.12 -18.65 -7.50
CA LEU A 208 12.13 -17.85 -6.77
C LEU A 208 11.58 -17.40 -5.41
N ALA A 209 10.35 -16.91 -5.36
CA ALA A 209 9.68 -16.48 -4.14
C ALA A 209 9.62 -17.63 -3.12
N VAL A 210 9.16 -18.83 -3.52
CA VAL A 210 9.15 -20.03 -2.66
C VAL A 210 10.54 -20.32 -2.11
N LYS A 211 11.58 -20.33 -2.96
CA LYS A 211 12.96 -20.58 -2.52
C LYS A 211 13.45 -19.56 -1.48
N LEU A 212 13.15 -18.28 -1.68
CA LEU A 212 13.55 -17.23 -0.76
C LEU A 212 12.79 -17.33 0.57
N ILE A 213 11.48 -17.58 0.53
CA ILE A 213 10.64 -17.72 1.73
C ILE A 213 11.12 -18.89 2.58
N PHE A 214 11.31 -20.07 1.98
CA PHE A 214 11.83 -21.24 2.72
C PHE A 214 13.21 -21.00 3.33
N ARG A 215 14.06 -20.20 2.67
CA ARG A 215 15.40 -19.90 3.16
C ARG A 215 15.40 -18.90 4.32
N TYR A 216 14.51 -17.91 4.31
CA TYR A 216 14.62 -16.75 5.19
C TYR A 216 13.51 -16.61 6.22
N LEU A 217 12.31 -17.17 6.01
CA LEU A 217 11.16 -16.90 6.90
C LEU A 217 11.39 -17.36 8.34
N LEU A 218 12.01 -18.53 8.55
CA LEU A 218 12.30 -19.03 9.90
C LEU A 218 13.34 -18.19 10.67
N ARG A 219 14.14 -17.40 9.96
CA ARG A 219 15.16 -16.51 10.54
C ARG A 219 14.60 -15.12 10.84
N ALA A 220 13.57 -14.71 10.09
CA ALA A 220 13.05 -13.34 10.04
C ALA A 220 12.26 -12.95 11.29
#